data_AF-A0A7R9CT75-F1
#
_entry.id   AF-A0A7R9CT75-F1
#
_cell.length_a   1.000
_cell.length_b   1.000
_cell.length_c   1.000
_cell.angle_alpha   90.00
_cell.angle_beta   90.00
_cell.angle_gamma   90.00
#
_symmetry.space_group_name_H-M   'P 1'
#
loop_
_entity.id
_entity.type
_entity.pdbx_description
1 polymer ?
#
loop_
_entity_poly.entity_id
_entity_poly.type
_entity_poly.pdbx_seq_one_letter_code
_entity_poly.pdbx_strand_id
1 'polypeptide(L)'
;DELSTGQPELDERQPLLSNLPAITCKKCSINAFLVLLLVVLLFGGLGIAIWLAILSNTKGGGNIAPDKNFALVKRSSWGARTADLPSELLIPHTPVDYVIIIHTDTTICNTSASCVNQMKVLQNHSMDNKHLSDIPYNFLIGGDGNVYEGRGFKIQGAFVPKWNIKSFGLAFIGKTLNVKTVSRKSYDY
;
A
#
# COMPACT_ATOMS: atom_id res chain seq x y z
N ASP A 1 -49.47 -78.70 67.92
CA ASP A 1 -48.25 -79.10 67.20
C ASP A 1 -48.24 -78.37 65.86
N GLU A 2 -47.87 -77.09 65.81
CA GLU A 2 -46.49 -76.57 65.63
C GLU A 2 -45.80 -77.22 64.41
N LEU A 3 -45.20 -76.52 63.44
CA LEU A 3 -44.53 -75.23 63.40
C LEU A 3 -44.16 -74.94 61.91
N SER A 4 -43.86 -73.67 61.62
CA SER A 4 -42.90 -73.16 60.59
C SER A 4 -43.52 -72.46 59.38
N THR A 5 -43.70 -71.13 59.46
CA THR A 5 -42.76 -70.03 59.05
C THR A 5 -42.80 -69.67 57.56
N GLY A 6 -43.00 -68.37 57.30
CA GLY A 6 -42.34 -67.67 56.19
C GLY A 6 -43.25 -67.28 55.03
N GLN A 7 -43.91 -66.13 55.14
CA GLN A 7 -44.52 -65.43 54.01
C GLN A 7 -43.57 -64.30 53.60
N PRO A 8 -43.02 -64.27 52.37
CA PRO A 8 -42.21 -63.16 51.91
C PRO A 8 -43.11 -62.06 51.31
N GLU A 9 -42.86 -60.86 51.82
CA GLU A 9 -43.24 -59.54 51.31
C GLU A 9 -42.55 -59.22 49.97
N LEU A 10 -43.12 -58.29 49.19
CA LEU A 10 -42.69 -57.58 47.95
C LEU A 10 -43.65 -57.81 46.76
N ASP A 11 -44.01 -56.84 45.94
CA ASP A 11 -43.68 -55.40 45.85
C ASP A 11 -44.75 -54.75 44.97
N GLU A 12 -45.21 -53.59 45.40
CA GLU A 12 -46.13 -52.68 44.74
C GLU A 12 -45.45 -52.07 43.51
N ARG A 13 -46.05 -52.16 42.30
CA ARG A 13 -45.63 -51.28 41.19
C ARG A 13 -46.67 -51.10 40.08
N GLN A 14 -47.51 -50.08 40.25
CA GLN A 14 -47.73 -49.09 39.19
C GLN A 14 -46.78 -47.90 39.44
N PRO A 15 -46.49 -46.99 38.50
CA PRO A 15 -46.40 -47.09 37.05
C PRO A 15 -45.00 -46.63 36.57
N LEU A 16 -44.75 -46.76 35.26
CA LEU A 16 -43.56 -46.32 34.53
C LEU A 16 -43.38 -44.78 34.53
N LEU A 17 -43.07 -44.16 35.68
CA LEU A 17 -42.86 -42.69 35.77
C LEU A 17 -41.86 -42.25 36.86
N SER A 18 -40.93 -43.10 37.32
CA SER A 18 -40.00 -42.73 38.41
C SER A 18 -38.56 -42.41 37.99
N ASN A 19 -38.20 -42.49 36.69
CA ASN A 19 -36.81 -42.38 36.25
C ASN A 19 -36.56 -41.25 35.23
N LEU A 20 -37.23 -40.11 35.40
CA LEU A 20 -36.62 -38.86 34.93
C LEU A 20 -35.80 -38.31 36.09
N PRO A 21 -34.47 -38.19 35.98
CA PRO A 21 -33.71 -37.45 36.97
C PRO A 21 -34.30 -36.04 37.01
N ALA A 22 -34.90 -35.67 38.13
CA ALA A 22 -35.19 -34.29 38.41
C ALA A 22 -33.87 -33.54 38.32
N ILE A 23 -33.72 -32.67 37.32
CA ILE A 23 -32.64 -31.69 37.26
C ILE A 23 -32.95 -30.68 38.37
N THR A 24 -32.76 -31.09 39.62
CA THR A 24 -32.84 -30.18 40.75
C THR A 24 -31.59 -29.31 40.68
N CYS A 25 -31.77 -28.06 40.24
CA CYS A 25 -30.78 -27.01 40.33
C CYS A 25 -30.49 -26.73 41.81
N LYS A 26 -29.55 -27.50 42.38
CA LYS A 26 -29.05 -27.31 43.75
C LYS A 26 -28.25 -26.02 43.76
N LYS A 27 -28.80 -24.96 44.39
CA LYS A 27 -28.17 -23.66 44.70
C LYS A 27 -27.00 -23.36 43.76
N CYS A 28 -27.30 -22.81 42.59
CA CYS A 28 -26.25 -22.18 41.81
C CYS A 28 -25.75 -21.01 42.67
N SER A 29 -24.65 -21.27 43.39
CA SER A 29 -24.12 -20.36 44.40
C SER A 29 -23.90 -19.02 43.71
N ILE A 30 -24.32 -17.92 44.34
CA ILE A 30 -24.10 -16.59 43.78
C ILE A 30 -22.62 -16.40 43.42
N ASN A 31 -21.72 -17.03 44.19
CA ASN A 31 -20.30 -17.08 43.92
C ASN A 31 -19.96 -17.83 42.62
N ALA A 32 -20.67 -18.91 42.28
CA ALA A 32 -20.48 -19.63 41.02
C ALA A 32 -20.96 -18.80 39.82
N PHE A 33 -22.07 -18.07 39.94
CA PHE A 33 -22.51 -17.12 38.91
C PHE A 33 -21.56 -15.94 38.77
N LEU A 34 -21.06 -15.39 39.89
CA LEU A 34 -20.06 -14.31 39.88
C LEU A 34 -18.75 -14.78 39.25
N VAL A 35 -18.28 -15.99 39.57
CA VAL A 35 -17.09 -16.58 38.95
C VAL A 35 -17.30 -16.81 37.46
N LEU A 36 -18.45 -17.34 37.04
CA LEU A 36 -18.77 -17.54 35.63
C LEU A 36 -18.83 -16.19 34.87
N LEU A 37 -19.43 -15.16 35.49
CA LEU A 37 -19.50 -13.82 34.92
C LEU A 37 -18.12 -13.19 34.79
N LEU A 38 -17.25 -13.33 35.80
CA LEU A 38 -15.86 -12.88 35.73
C LEU A 38 -15.07 -13.60 34.62
N VAL A 39 -15.26 -14.91 34.49
CA VAL A 39 -14.65 -15.72 33.42
C VAL A 39 -15.12 -15.24 32.05
N VAL A 40 -16.42 -15.00 31.86
CA VAL A 40 -16.98 -14.47 30.61
C VAL A 40 -16.46 -13.06 30.31
N LEU A 41 -16.31 -12.19 31.32
CA LEU A 41 -15.74 -10.86 31.14
C LEU A 41 -14.24 -10.89 30.79
N LEU A 42 -13.47 -11.82 31.37
CA LEU A 42 -12.05 -11.99 31.06
C LEU A 42 -11.84 -12.52 29.64
N PHE A 43 -12.53 -13.59 29.26
CA PHE A 43 -12.40 -14.17 27.92
C PHE A 43 -13.08 -13.31 26.84
N GLY A 44 -14.21 -12.69 27.14
CA GLY A 44 -14.88 -11.73 26.26
C GLY A 44 -14.06 -10.46 26.08
N GLY A 45 -13.50 -9.92 27.16
CA GLY A 45 -12.63 -8.74 27.13
C GLY A 45 -11.34 -8.98 26.35
N LEU A 46 -10.68 -10.13 26.55
CA LEU A 46 -9.48 -10.49 25.79
C LEU A 46 -9.81 -10.71 24.31
N GLY A 47 -10.93 -11.38 24.01
CA GLY A 47 -11.41 -11.56 22.64
C GLY A 47 -11.71 -10.23 21.94
N ILE A 48 -12.39 -9.31 22.62
CA ILE A 48 -12.67 -7.95 22.11
C ILE A 48 -11.37 -7.17 21.93
N ALA A 49 -10.43 -7.22 22.88
CA ALA A 49 -9.15 -6.52 22.77
C ALA A 49 -8.31 -7.04 21.60
N ILE A 50 -8.24 -8.36 21.41
CA ILE A 50 -7.57 -9.00 20.26
C ILE A 50 -8.28 -8.62 18.95
N TRP A 51 -9.62 -8.65 18.92
CA TRP A 51 -10.39 -8.25 17.75
C TRP A 51 -10.19 -6.77 17.41
N LEU A 52 -10.16 -5.89 18.41
CA LEU A 52 -9.86 -4.47 18.24
C LEU A 52 -8.41 -4.26 17.80
N ALA A 53 -7.44 -5.02 18.29
CA ALA A 53 -6.05 -4.95 17.85
C ALA A 53 -5.89 -5.40 16.39
N ILE A 54 -6.55 -6.50 16.00
CA ILE A 54 -6.61 -6.98 14.60
C ILE A 54 -7.31 -5.93 13.73
N LEU A 55 -8.44 -5.38 14.17
CA LEU A 55 -9.13 -4.32 13.44
C LEU A 55 -8.29 -3.05 13.31
N SER A 56 -7.54 -2.68 14.35
CA SER A 56 -6.62 -1.54 14.32
C SER A 56 -5.52 -1.75 13.29
N ASN A 57 -5.00 -2.97 13.17
CA ASN A 57 -4.04 -3.33 12.11
C ASN A 57 -4.67 -3.37 10.71
N THR A 58 -5.97 -3.65 10.57
CA THR A 58 -6.68 -3.64 9.27
C THR A 58 -7.24 -2.26 8.89
N LYS A 59 -7.35 -1.31 9.84
CA LYS A 59 -7.74 0.08 9.59
C LYS A 59 -6.56 0.99 9.22
N GLY A 60 -5.53 0.42 8.61
CA GLY A 60 -4.54 1.14 7.79
C GLY A 60 -5.02 1.45 6.36
N GLY A 61 -6.33 1.48 6.13
CA GLY A 61 -6.95 1.67 4.82
C GLY A 61 -8.08 2.70 4.88
N GLY A 62 -7.78 3.91 5.33
CA GLY A 62 -8.69 5.04 5.07
C GLY A 62 -8.83 5.23 3.56
N ASN A 63 -10.03 5.58 3.09
CA ASN A 63 -10.25 6.14 1.76
C ASN A 63 -9.59 7.53 1.71
N ILE A 64 -8.26 7.55 1.70
CA ILE A 64 -7.47 8.69 1.33
C ILE A 64 -7.46 8.61 -0.19
N ALA A 65 -8.35 9.35 -0.85
CA ALA A 65 -8.02 9.82 -2.20
C ALA A 65 -6.58 10.34 -2.08
N PRO A 66 -5.60 9.76 -2.80
CA PRO A 66 -4.21 10.10 -2.54
C PRO A 66 -4.06 11.58 -2.84
N ASP A 67 -3.98 12.40 -1.80
CA ASP A 67 -3.24 13.65 -1.84
C ASP A 67 -1.76 13.30 -1.96
N LYS A 68 -1.42 12.58 -3.03
CA LYS A 68 -0.05 12.42 -3.47
C LYS A 68 0.27 13.72 -4.17
N ASN A 69 0.64 14.73 -3.39
CA ASN A 69 1.50 15.78 -3.90
C ASN A 69 2.72 15.09 -4.51
N PHE A 70 2.89 15.24 -5.82
CA PHE A 70 4.09 14.75 -6.50
C PHE A 70 5.28 15.57 -6.00
N ALA A 71 6.44 14.93 -5.85
CA ALA A 71 7.68 15.65 -5.55
C ALA A 71 8.49 15.88 -6.83
N LEU A 72 9.12 17.05 -6.93
CA LEU A 72 10.23 17.28 -7.87
C LEU A 72 11.54 16.83 -7.23
N VAL A 73 12.02 15.66 -7.64
CA VAL A 73 13.30 15.08 -7.20
C VAL A 73 14.42 15.70 -8.01
N LYS A 74 15.18 16.60 -7.37
CA LYS A 74 16.32 17.30 -7.97
C LYS A 74 17.45 16.33 -8.33
N ARG A 75 18.32 16.75 -9.26
CA ARG A 75 19.53 16.00 -9.67
C ARG A 75 20.36 15.48 -8.50
N SER A 76 20.62 16.34 -7.51
CA SER A 76 21.38 15.96 -6.32
C SER A 76 20.68 14.89 -5.48
N SER A 77 19.35 14.92 -5.41
CA SER A 77 18.55 14.01 -4.59
C SER A 77 18.53 12.58 -5.13
N TRP A 78 18.57 12.38 -6.45
CA TRP A 78 18.67 11.04 -7.05
C TRP A 78 20.11 10.60 -7.33
N GLY A 79 21.10 11.43 -6.97
CA GLY A 79 22.52 11.13 -7.15
C GLY A 79 22.96 11.15 -8.61
N ALA A 80 22.51 12.17 -9.36
CA ALA A 80 22.94 12.41 -10.73
C ALA A 80 24.45 12.59 -10.81
N ARG A 81 25.08 11.92 -11.79
CA ARG A 81 26.47 12.21 -12.12
C ARG A 81 26.57 13.56 -12.81
N THR A 82 27.77 14.14 -12.78
CA THR A 82 28.08 15.38 -13.50
C THR A 82 27.79 15.21 -14.99
N ALA A 83 27.14 16.20 -15.58
CA ALA A 83 26.84 16.20 -17.02
C ALA A 83 28.02 16.79 -17.80
N ASP A 84 28.35 16.20 -18.94
CA ASP A 84 29.44 16.62 -19.83
C ASP A 84 28.90 17.64 -20.84
N LEU A 85 28.35 18.75 -20.36
CA LEU A 85 27.60 19.71 -21.17
C LEU A 85 28.53 20.70 -21.89
N PRO A 86 28.61 20.70 -23.23
CA PRO A 86 29.17 21.82 -23.96
C PRO A 86 28.33 23.09 -23.77
N SER A 87 29.00 24.25 -23.77
CA SER A 87 28.41 25.58 -23.55
C SER A 87 27.24 25.92 -24.48
N GLU A 88 27.17 25.26 -25.64
CA GLU A 88 26.17 25.49 -26.69
C GLU A 88 24.82 24.80 -26.44
N LEU A 89 24.67 24.04 -25.35
CA LEU A 89 23.42 23.31 -25.05
C LEU A 89 22.39 24.11 -24.23
N LEU A 90 22.58 25.43 -24.08
CA LEU A 90 21.59 26.28 -23.43
C LEU A 90 20.34 26.42 -24.30
N ILE A 91 19.17 26.43 -23.66
CA ILE A 91 17.93 26.80 -24.32
C ILE A 91 17.96 28.32 -24.57
N PRO A 92 17.72 28.78 -25.81
CA PRO A 92 17.88 30.18 -26.18
C PRO A 92 16.83 31.11 -25.55
N HIS A 93 15.63 30.60 -25.22
CA HIS A 93 14.56 31.38 -24.59
C HIS A 93 13.74 30.55 -23.60
N THR A 94 13.24 31.22 -22.56
CA THR A 94 12.24 30.66 -21.63
C THR A 94 11.08 31.67 -21.47
N PRO A 95 9.81 31.23 -21.44
CA PRO A 95 9.35 29.84 -21.56
C PRO A 95 9.59 29.27 -22.97
N VAL A 96 9.78 27.95 -23.07
CA VAL A 96 9.84 27.26 -24.37
C VAL A 96 8.45 27.15 -24.97
N ASP A 97 8.38 27.05 -26.30
CA ASP A 97 7.10 27.02 -27.03
C ASP A 97 6.38 25.67 -26.95
N TYR A 98 7.11 24.59 -26.65
CA TYR A 98 6.59 23.22 -26.71
C TYR A 98 6.98 22.37 -25.49
N VAL A 99 6.10 21.45 -25.12
CA VAL A 99 6.41 20.32 -24.24
C VAL A 99 6.14 19.05 -25.02
N ILE A 100 7.17 18.18 -25.13
CA ILE A 100 7.05 16.90 -25.82
C ILE A 100 6.98 15.80 -24.79
N ILE A 101 5.90 15.03 -24.85
CA ILE A 101 5.66 13.87 -23.98
C ILE A 101 6.09 12.60 -24.70
N ILE A 102 6.93 11.80 -24.04
CA ILE A 102 7.49 10.55 -24.59
C ILE A 102 7.63 9.50 -23.47
N HIS A 103 7.99 8.26 -23.81
CA HIS A 103 8.38 7.24 -22.83
C HIS A 103 9.84 6.84 -23.01
N THR A 104 10.45 6.27 -21.97
CA THR A 104 11.87 5.87 -22.00
C THR A 104 12.14 4.55 -22.73
N ASP A 105 11.09 3.77 -22.98
CA ASP A 105 11.16 2.39 -23.47
C ASP A 105 11.99 1.46 -22.56
N THR A 106 11.84 1.65 -21.25
CA THR A 106 12.53 0.85 -20.23
C THR A 106 11.55 0.08 -19.36
N THR A 107 12.09 -0.67 -18.39
CA THR A 107 11.33 -1.17 -17.26
C THR A 107 10.68 -0.03 -16.48
N ILE A 108 9.47 -0.27 -15.99
CA ILE A 108 8.73 0.66 -15.13
C ILE A 108 9.34 0.58 -13.72
N CYS A 109 9.33 1.70 -13.01
CA CYS A 109 9.67 1.80 -11.59
C CYS A 109 8.43 2.26 -10.80
N ASN A 110 8.19 1.71 -9.60
CA ASN A 110 6.96 1.97 -8.84
C ASN A 110 7.20 2.50 -7.41
N THR A 111 8.46 2.53 -6.97
CA THR A 111 8.89 3.09 -5.69
C THR A 111 9.98 4.14 -5.90
N SER A 112 10.09 5.11 -5.01
CA SER A 112 11.12 6.16 -5.10
C SER A 112 12.53 5.56 -5.24
N ALA A 113 12.87 4.54 -4.46
CA ALA A 113 14.15 3.84 -4.57
C ALA A 113 14.36 3.19 -5.95
N SER A 114 13.35 2.50 -6.47
CA SER A 114 13.44 1.89 -7.81
C SER A 114 13.55 2.93 -8.92
N CYS A 115 12.87 4.07 -8.79
CA CYS A 115 12.88 5.13 -9.78
C CYS A 115 14.19 5.92 -9.75
N VAL A 116 14.76 6.19 -8.57
CA VAL A 116 16.11 6.72 -8.43
C VAL A 116 17.14 5.80 -9.08
N ASN A 117 17.03 4.48 -8.88
CA ASN A 117 17.92 3.53 -9.54
C ASN A 117 17.74 3.56 -11.07
N GLN A 118 16.51 3.60 -11.54
CA GLN A 118 16.21 3.67 -12.98
C GLN A 118 16.73 4.96 -13.62
N MET A 119 16.67 6.09 -12.92
CA MET A 119 17.28 7.36 -13.35
C MET A 119 18.79 7.22 -13.56
N LYS A 120 19.50 6.58 -12.62
CA LYS A 120 20.95 6.32 -12.75
C LYS A 120 21.27 5.41 -13.93
N VAL A 121 20.50 4.33 -14.12
CA VAL A 121 20.65 3.42 -15.26
C VAL A 121 20.46 4.17 -16.59
N LEU A 122 19.42 5.00 -16.69
CA LEU A 122 19.15 5.81 -17.87
C LEU A 122 20.28 6.81 -18.15
N GLN A 123 20.78 7.50 -17.13
CA GLN A 123 21.87 8.46 -17.29
C GLN A 123 23.16 7.76 -17.74
N ASN A 124 23.54 6.67 -17.07
CA ASN A 124 24.74 5.90 -17.42
C ASN A 124 24.64 5.34 -18.84
N HIS A 125 23.53 4.70 -19.21
CA HIS A 125 23.35 4.20 -20.57
C HIS A 125 23.41 5.33 -21.62
N SER A 126 22.83 6.49 -21.32
CA SER A 126 22.82 7.63 -22.23
C SER A 126 24.22 8.19 -22.46
N MET A 127 25.04 8.28 -21.42
CA MET A 127 26.36 8.87 -21.53
C MET A 127 27.43 7.84 -21.97
N ASP A 128 27.38 6.62 -21.43
CA ASP A 128 28.41 5.60 -21.66
C ASP A 128 28.18 4.86 -22.98
N ASN A 129 26.92 4.55 -23.33
CA ASN A 129 26.60 3.77 -24.53
C ASN A 129 26.13 4.63 -25.70
N LYS A 130 25.41 5.74 -25.44
CA LYS A 130 24.91 6.65 -26.50
C LYS A 130 25.76 7.91 -26.67
N HIS A 131 26.81 8.07 -25.87
CA HIS A 131 27.73 9.21 -25.93
C HIS A 131 27.05 10.58 -25.86
N LEU A 132 25.91 10.65 -25.16
CA LEU A 132 25.25 11.92 -24.86
C LEU A 132 25.96 12.61 -23.70
N SER A 133 25.86 13.93 -23.64
CA SER A 133 26.38 14.73 -22.52
C SER A 133 25.66 14.49 -21.19
N ASP A 134 24.43 13.95 -21.23
CA ASP A 134 23.59 13.67 -20.06
C ASP A 134 22.39 12.80 -20.48
N ILE A 135 21.56 12.40 -19.52
CA ILE A 135 20.23 11.84 -19.75
C ILE A 135 19.45 12.70 -20.77
N PRO A 136 18.77 12.13 -21.78
CA PRO A 136 18.29 12.90 -22.92
C PRO A 136 17.09 13.81 -22.61
N TYR A 137 16.38 13.63 -21.49
CA TYR A 137 15.14 14.33 -21.19
C TYR A 137 15.33 15.44 -20.16
N ASN A 138 14.47 16.47 -20.20
CA ASN A 138 14.48 17.55 -19.22
C ASN A 138 13.91 17.08 -17.89
N PHE A 139 12.79 16.36 -17.93
CA PHE A 139 12.11 15.79 -16.77
C PHE A 139 11.62 14.38 -17.08
N LEU A 140 11.59 13.53 -16.05
CA LEU A 140 11.08 12.17 -16.15
C LEU A 140 10.00 11.91 -15.09
N ILE A 141 8.97 11.13 -15.41
CA ILE A 141 7.91 10.76 -14.47
C ILE A 141 8.05 9.28 -14.15
N GLY A 142 8.25 8.96 -12.87
CA GLY A 142 8.26 7.60 -12.36
C GLY A 142 6.86 7.04 -12.17
N GLY A 143 6.71 5.71 -12.18
CA GLY A 143 5.45 5.06 -11.82
C GLY A 143 5.07 5.21 -10.33
N ASP A 144 6.00 5.71 -9.51
CA ASP A 144 5.73 6.14 -8.14
C ASP A 144 4.97 7.49 -8.05
N GLY A 145 4.86 8.21 -9.17
CA GLY A 145 4.16 9.48 -9.32
C GLY A 145 5.03 10.72 -9.15
N ASN A 146 6.34 10.56 -8.91
CA ASN A 146 7.27 11.68 -8.74
C ASN A 146 7.83 12.16 -10.09
N VAL A 147 8.22 13.44 -10.12
CA VAL A 147 8.93 14.05 -11.25
C VAL A 147 10.41 14.11 -10.91
N TYR A 148 11.26 13.57 -11.77
CA TYR A 148 12.70 13.53 -11.63
C TYR A 148 13.34 14.54 -12.57
N GLU A 149 14.19 15.41 -12.03
CA GLU A 149 14.94 16.38 -12.82
C GLU A 149 16.03 15.67 -13.62
N GLY A 150 15.91 15.68 -14.94
CA GLY A 150 16.98 15.30 -15.87
C GLY A 150 17.85 16.51 -16.16
N ARG A 151 17.79 17.02 -17.39
CA ARG A 151 18.52 18.24 -17.81
C ARG A 151 17.96 19.55 -17.25
N GLY A 152 16.77 19.51 -16.65
CA GLY A 152 16.13 20.68 -16.04
C GLY A 152 15.67 21.73 -17.07
N PHE A 153 15.45 22.95 -16.62
CA PHE A 153 14.81 24.02 -17.43
C PHE A 153 15.77 24.81 -18.33
N LYS A 154 17.09 24.72 -18.11
CA LYS A 154 18.06 25.60 -18.78
C LYS A 154 18.77 24.95 -19.97
N ILE A 155 18.79 23.62 -20.00
CA ILE A 155 19.60 22.83 -20.92
C ILE A 155 18.68 22.12 -21.90
N GLN A 156 18.99 22.19 -23.19
CA GLN A 156 18.19 21.51 -24.21
C GLN A 156 18.28 19.99 -24.07
N GLY A 157 17.20 19.31 -24.42
CA GLY A 157 17.14 17.85 -24.47
C GLY A 157 18.05 17.23 -25.54
N ALA A 158 18.04 15.90 -25.59
CA ALA A 158 18.65 15.09 -26.64
C ALA A 158 17.71 13.93 -27.03
N PHE A 159 16.42 14.22 -27.19
CA PHE A 159 15.38 13.21 -27.40
C PHE A 159 14.69 13.31 -28.77
N VAL A 160 14.48 14.52 -29.30
CA VAL A 160 13.95 14.71 -30.67
C VAL A 160 14.80 15.77 -31.41
N PRO A 161 15.56 15.38 -32.45
CA PRO A 161 16.36 16.32 -33.24
C PRO A 161 15.53 17.50 -33.75
N LYS A 162 16.14 18.70 -33.82
CA LYS A 162 15.52 19.99 -34.20
C LYS A 162 14.46 20.54 -33.23
N TRP A 163 13.87 19.71 -32.38
CA TRP A 163 12.87 20.14 -31.40
C TRP A 163 13.45 20.41 -30.02
N ASN A 164 14.58 19.77 -29.67
CA ASN A 164 15.24 19.93 -28.37
C ASN A 164 15.49 21.41 -27.98
N ILE A 165 15.84 22.28 -28.94
CA ILE A 165 16.16 23.69 -28.67
C ILE A 165 14.95 24.55 -28.30
N LYS A 166 13.74 24.12 -28.67
CA LYS A 166 12.48 24.88 -28.52
C LYS A 166 11.45 24.14 -27.67
N SER A 167 11.87 23.07 -26.97
CA SER A 167 10.95 22.25 -26.20
C SER A 167 11.57 21.66 -24.93
N PHE A 168 10.72 21.38 -23.95
CA PHE A 168 11.05 20.50 -22.84
C PHE A 168 10.60 19.07 -23.14
N GLY A 169 11.50 18.11 -22.94
CA GLY A 169 11.18 16.69 -22.97
C GLY A 169 10.70 16.19 -21.62
N LEU A 170 9.47 15.69 -21.56
CA LEU A 170 8.88 15.04 -20.41
C LEU A 170 8.70 13.54 -20.71
N ALA A 171 9.53 12.69 -20.09
CA ALA A 171 9.52 11.26 -20.38
C ALA A 171 8.91 10.41 -19.26
N PHE A 172 7.94 9.56 -19.57
CA PHE A 172 7.46 8.53 -18.65
C PHE A 172 8.45 7.36 -18.60
N ILE A 173 8.86 6.99 -17.39
CA ILE A 173 9.76 5.85 -17.18
C ILE A 173 8.98 4.55 -17.39
N GLY A 174 9.20 3.90 -18.53
CA GLY A 174 8.48 2.68 -18.92
C GLY A 174 8.41 2.46 -20.43
N LYS A 175 7.75 1.36 -20.82
CA LYS A 175 7.48 1.00 -22.23
C LYS A 175 6.32 1.77 -22.87
N THR A 176 5.46 2.36 -22.06
CA THR A 176 4.23 2.99 -22.51
C THR A 176 3.98 4.24 -21.68
N LEU A 177 3.14 5.13 -22.18
CA LEU A 177 2.65 6.30 -21.45
C LEU A 177 1.60 5.91 -20.39
N ASN A 178 1.62 4.68 -19.87
CA ASN A 178 0.64 4.20 -18.90
C ASN A 178 0.88 4.86 -17.54
N VAL A 179 0.23 6.00 -17.35
CA VAL A 179 0.13 6.70 -16.07
C VAL A 179 -1.20 6.34 -15.44
N LYS A 180 -1.21 6.09 -14.13
CA LYS A 180 -2.47 6.12 -13.38
C LYS A 180 -3.01 7.55 -13.45
N THR A 181 -4.10 7.74 -14.18
CA THR A 181 -4.79 9.03 -14.27
C THR A 181 -5.36 9.38 -12.90
N VAL A 182 -4.87 10.46 -12.30
CA VAL A 182 -5.56 11.10 -11.16
C VAL A 182 -6.75 11.85 -11.74
N SER A 183 -7.97 11.55 -11.27
CA SER A 183 -9.15 12.31 -11.69
C SER A 183 -8.95 13.78 -11.35
N ARG A 184 -8.96 14.64 -12.36
CA ARG A 184 -8.73 16.08 -12.22
C ARG A 184 -9.81 16.68 -11.31
N LYS A 185 -9.43 17.32 -10.19
CA LYS A 185 -10.24 18.43 -9.67
C LYS A 185 -9.97 19.61 -10.59
N SER A 186 -10.98 20.15 -11.27
CA SER A 186 -10.80 21.39 -12.01
C SER A 186 -10.43 22.47 -10.98
N TYR A 187 -9.35 23.19 -11.25
CA TYR A 187 -9.16 24.50 -10.68
C TYR A 187 -9.75 25.45 -11.73
N ASP A 188 -10.92 25.99 -11.42
CA ASP A 188 -11.48 27.11 -12.15
C ASP A 188 -10.61 28.33 -11.81
N TYR A 189 -9.98 28.90 -12.83
CA TYR A 189 -9.25 30.18 -12.75
C TYR A 189 -10.21 31.32 -13.11
#